data_AF-A0A0N8TCL3-F1
#
_entry.id   AF-A0A0N8TCL3-F1
#
_cell.length_a   1.000
_cell.length_b   1.000
_cell.length_c   1.000
_cell.angle_alpha   90.00
_cell.angle_beta   90.00
_cell.angle_gamma   90.00
#
_symmetry.space_group_name_H-M   'P 1'
#
loop_
_entity.id
_entity.type
_entity.pdbx_description
1 polymer ?
#
loop_
_entity_poly.entity_id
_entity_poly.type
_entity_poly.pdbx_seq_one_letter_code
_entity_poly.pdbx_strand_id
1 'polypeptide(L)'
;MTGRTDIGIEISNQCARLIANAIIYYNSAILSHLLTKCEASGNAKAVALITKISPAAWRHILLNGHYTFQSDKMIDLDALLAGLELG
;
A
#
# COMPACT_ATOMS: atom_id res chain seq x y z
N MET A 1 13.61 -4.18 30.04
CA MET A 1 14.88 -4.08 29.28
C MET A 1 14.56 -4.39 27.83
N THR A 2 14.19 -3.40 27.04
CA THR A 2 13.68 -3.65 25.67
C THR A 2 14.23 -2.54 24.77
N GLY A 3 15.18 -2.88 23.88
CA GLY A 3 15.69 -1.98 22.83
C GLY A 3 17.15 -1.55 22.89
N ARG A 4 18.09 -2.32 23.47
CA ARG A 4 19.53 -1.97 23.50
C ARG A 4 20.49 -3.10 23.08
N THR A 5 20.02 -4.08 22.32
CA THR A 5 20.86 -5.13 21.72
C THR A 5 20.77 -5.03 20.20
N ASP A 6 21.89 -5.15 19.51
CA ASP A 6 22.01 -5.05 18.03
C ASP A 6 20.97 -5.92 17.30
N ILE A 7 20.64 -7.08 17.87
CA ILE A 7 19.63 -8.02 17.37
C ILE A 7 18.23 -7.39 17.33
N GLY A 8 17.84 -6.66 18.38
CA GLY A 8 16.52 -6.02 18.44
C GLY A 8 16.37 -4.90 17.41
N ILE A 9 17.47 -4.20 17.12
CA ILE A 9 17.53 -3.18 16.07
C ILE A 9 17.40 -3.83 14.69
N GLU A 10 18.10 -4.94 14.45
CA GLU A 10 18.03 -5.67 13.19
C GLU A 10 16.62 -6.19 12.90
N ILE A 11 15.97 -6.83 13.89
CA ILE A 11 14.59 -7.32 13.77
C ILE A 11 13.65 -6.16 13.43
N SER A 12 13.74 -5.05 14.18
CA SER A 12 12.92 -3.86 13.92
C SER A 12 13.11 -3.34 12.49
N ASN A 13 14.35 -3.32 12.00
CA ASN A 13 14.65 -2.89 10.65
C ASN A 13 14.07 -3.83 9.58
N GLN A 14 14.10 -5.15 9.80
CA GLN A 14 13.44 -6.11 8.91
C GLN A 14 11.91 -5.98 8.94
N CYS A 15 11.31 -5.76 10.11
CA CYS A 15 9.87 -5.49 10.22
C CYS A 15 9.48 -4.21 9.46
N ALA A 16 10.26 -3.14 9.59
CA ALA A 16 10.04 -1.90 8.86
C ALA A 16 10.11 -2.11 7.33
N ARG A 17 11.09 -2.90 6.86
CA ARG A 17 11.20 -3.28 5.44
C ARG A 17 10.00 -4.09 4.95
N LEU A 18 9.53 -5.03 5.76
CA LEU A 18 8.34 -5.83 5.42
C LEU A 18 7.10 -4.94 5.26
N ILE A 19 6.88 -4.02 6.21
CA ILE A 19 5.75 -3.08 6.15
C ILE A 19 5.86 -2.15 4.93
N ALA A 20 7.05 -1.60 4.68
CA ALA A 20 7.31 -0.77 3.50
C ALA A 20 6.97 -1.51 2.20
N ASN A 21 7.44 -2.76 2.06
CA ASN A 21 7.14 -3.58 0.89
C ASN A 21 5.64 -3.88 0.75
N ALA A 22 4.94 -4.15 1.87
CA ALA A 22 3.50 -4.36 1.86
C ALA A 22 2.75 -3.11 1.37
N ILE A 23 3.14 -1.92 1.84
CA ILE A 23 2.51 -0.67 1.39
C ILE A 23 2.75 -0.45 -0.12
N ILE A 24 3.99 -0.62 -0.61
CA ILE A 24 4.31 -0.50 -2.04
C ILE A 24 3.48 -1.49 -2.87
N TYR A 25 3.37 -2.74 -2.39
CA TYR A 25 2.57 -3.77 -3.05
C TYR A 25 1.11 -3.36 -3.20
N TYR A 26 0.46 -2.96 -2.10
CA TYR A 26 -0.95 -2.56 -2.14
C TYR A 26 -1.17 -1.29 -2.95
N ASN A 27 -0.28 -0.30 -2.85
CA ASN A 27 -0.35 0.90 -3.70
C ASN A 27 -0.25 0.52 -5.19
N SER A 28 0.66 -0.39 -5.55
CA SER A 28 0.81 -0.86 -6.93
C SER A 28 -0.43 -1.59 -7.41
N ALA A 29 -1.00 -2.48 -6.59
CA ALA A 29 -2.20 -3.23 -6.93
C ALA A 29 -3.43 -2.33 -7.11
N ILE A 30 -3.61 -1.35 -6.22
CA ILE A 30 -4.65 -0.32 -6.32
C ILE A 30 -4.51 0.47 -7.63
N LEU A 31 -3.32 1.00 -7.90
CA LEU A 31 -3.06 1.79 -9.11
C LEU A 31 -3.27 0.96 -10.38
N SER A 32 -2.81 -0.29 -10.39
CA SER A 32 -3.01 -1.21 -11.53
C SER A 32 -4.48 -1.46 -11.80
N HIS A 33 -5.27 -1.72 -10.76
CA HIS A 33 -6.70 -2.01 -10.93
C HIS A 33 -7.49 -0.75 -11.34
N LEU A 34 -7.17 0.41 -10.75
CA LEU A 34 -7.76 1.69 -11.17
C LEU A 34 -7.41 2.02 -12.62
N LEU A 35 -6.17 1.75 -13.05
CA LEU A 35 -5.74 1.96 -14.43
C LEU A 35 -6.59 1.13 -15.39
N THR A 36 -6.73 -0.18 -15.13
CA THR A 36 -7.55 -1.08 -15.96
C THR A 36 -9.01 -0.63 -16.03
N LYS A 37 -9.61 -0.18 -14.92
CA LYS A 37 -10.98 0.37 -14.90
C LYS A 37 -11.10 1.64 -15.74
N CYS A 38 -10.15 2.57 -15.65
CA CYS A 38 -10.17 3.82 -16.41
C CYS A 38 -9.94 3.59 -17.91
N GLU A 39 -9.09 2.63 -18.27
CA GLU A 39 -8.86 2.23 -19.65
C GLU A 39 -10.14 1.62 -20.25
N ALA A 40 -10.81 0.73 -19.51
CA ALA A 40 -12.08 0.14 -19.93
C ALA A 40 -13.22 1.18 -20.07
N SER A 41 -13.22 2.23 -19.24
CA SER A 41 -14.19 3.32 -19.32
C SER A 41 -13.82 4.42 -20.32
N GLY A 42 -12.66 4.34 -20.99
CA GLY A 42 -12.17 5.36 -21.92
C GLY A 42 -11.78 6.69 -21.28
N ASN A 43 -11.56 6.74 -19.95
CA ASN A 43 -11.23 7.97 -19.23
C ASN A 43 -9.73 8.30 -19.34
N ALA A 44 -9.32 8.87 -20.48
CA ALA A 44 -7.94 9.22 -20.76
C ALA A 44 -7.32 10.22 -19.74
N LYS A 45 -8.15 11.06 -19.10
CA LYS A 45 -7.69 11.99 -18.07
C LYS A 45 -7.31 11.26 -16.78
N ALA A 46 -8.15 10.33 -16.34
CA ALA A 46 -7.88 9.52 -15.15
C ALA A 46 -6.68 8.60 -15.37
N VAL A 47 -6.55 7.99 -16.54
CA VAL A 47 -5.35 7.22 -16.93
C VAL A 47 -4.09 8.06 -16.78
N ALA A 48 -4.04 9.25 -17.41
CA ALA A 48 -2.87 10.13 -17.34
C ALA A 48 -2.54 10.64 -15.93
N LEU A 49 -3.53 10.72 -15.04
CA LEU A 49 -3.31 11.04 -13.63
C LEU A 49 -2.70 9.86 -12.88
N ILE A 50 -3.28 8.66 -13.03
CA ILE A 50 -2.84 7.44 -12.35
C ILE A 50 -1.39 7.10 -12.74
N THR A 51 -1.01 7.24 -14.01
CA THR A 51 0.36 6.96 -14.48
C THR A 51 1.41 7.90 -13.87
N LYS A 52 1.01 9.07 -13.35
CA LYS A 52 1.92 10.01 -12.67
C LYS A 52 2.12 9.68 -11.19
N ILE A 53 1.30 8.80 -10.61
CA ILE A 53 1.37 8.44 -9.19
C ILE A 53 2.37 7.31 -9.02
N SER A 54 3.37 7.51 -8.17
CA SER A 54 4.33 6.46 -7.82
C SER A 54 3.70 5.49 -6.81
N PRO A 55 3.88 4.17 -6.96
CA PRO A 55 3.46 3.20 -5.94
C PRO A 55 4.21 3.35 -4.61
N ALA A 56 5.40 3.96 -4.63
CA ALA A 56 6.16 4.30 -3.43
C ALA A 56 5.80 5.69 -2.86
N ALA A 57 4.78 6.36 -3.40
CA ALA A 57 4.31 7.63 -2.89
C ALA A 57 3.54 7.42 -1.57
N TRP A 58 4.24 7.61 -0.46
CA TRP A 58 3.63 7.83 0.85
C TRP A 58 4.12 9.15 1.43
N ARG A 59 3.28 9.84 2.18
CA ARG A 59 3.67 11.03 2.94
C ARG A 59 2.94 10.99 4.27
N HIS A 60 3.65 11.22 5.37
CA HIS A 60 3.11 11.21 6.74
C HIS A 60 2.56 9.86 7.25
N ILE A 61 3.17 8.71 6.91
CA ILE A 61 2.84 7.43 7.56
C ILE A 61 3.74 7.25 8.78
N LEU A 62 3.16 7.37 9.98
CA LEU A 62 3.87 7.08 11.23
C LEU A 62 3.70 5.60 11.57
N LEU A 63 4.78 4.82 11.42
CA LEU A 63 4.82 3.38 11.74
C LEU A 63 5.20 3.11 13.20
N ASN A 64 4.97 4.07 14.10
CA ASN A 64 5.22 3.88 15.53
C ASN A 64 3.99 3.21 16.16
N GLY A 65 4.11 1.92 16.43
CA GLY A 65 3.06 1.16 17.09
C GLY A 65 3.36 -0.32 17.16
N HIS A 66 2.57 -1.04 17.96
CA HIS A 66 2.58 -2.49 17.97
C HIS A 66 1.51 -2.99 17.00
N TYR A 67 1.94 -3.52 15.86
CA TYR A 67 1.06 -4.10 14.86
C TYR A 67 0.98 -5.61 15.03
N THR A 68 -0.23 -6.16 14.98
CA THR A 68 -0.46 -7.60 14.93
C THR A 68 -0.97 -7.97 13.54
N PHE A 69 -0.40 -9.01 12.95
CA PHE A 69 -0.87 -9.52 11.67
C PHE A 69 -2.14 -10.34 11.91
N GLN A 70 -3.22 -10.00 11.20
CA GLN A 70 -4.40 -10.87 11.11
C GLN A 70 -4.19 -11.85 9.97
N SER A 71 -4.24 -13.15 10.26
CA SER A 71 -4.09 -14.23 9.27
C SER A 71 -5.37 -14.54 8.48
N ASP A 72 -6.53 -14.16 9.00
CA ASP A 72 -7.80 -14.75 8.58
C ASP A 72 -8.64 -13.85 7.66
N LYS A 73 -8.19 -12.63 7.37
CA LYS A 73 -8.89 -11.70 6.47
C LYS A 73 -8.00 -11.34 5.29
N MET A 74 -8.26 -12.00 4.17
CA MET A 74 -7.77 -11.55 2.87
C MET A 74 -8.47 -10.23 2.53
N ILE A 75 -7.68 -9.22 2.15
CA ILE A 75 -8.23 -7.94 1.73
C ILE A 75 -8.79 -8.12 0.33
N ASP A 76 -10.11 -7.98 0.18
CA ASP A 76 -10.76 -7.92 -1.12
C ASP A 76 -10.52 -6.55 -1.75
N LEU A 77 -9.55 -6.51 -2.66
CA LEU A 77 -9.14 -5.28 -3.32
C LEU A 77 -10.22 -4.75 -4.27
N ASP A 78 -10.95 -5.64 -4.94
CA ASP A 78 -12.04 -5.30 -5.85
C ASP A 78 -13.18 -4.63 -5.08
N ALA A 79 -13.54 -5.16 -3.92
CA ALA A 79 -14.56 -4.58 -3.04
C ALA A 79 -14.15 -3.20 -2.52
N LEU A 80 -12.88 -3.01 -2.14
CA LEU A 80 -12.36 -1.69 -1.74
C LEU A 80 -12.45 -0.67 -2.87
N LEU A 81 -12.15 -1.09 -4.10
CA LEU A 81 -12.14 -0.21 -5.27
C LEU A 81 -13.52 0.00 -5.88
N ALA A 82 -14.50 -0.84 -5.57
CA ALA A 82 -15.89 -0.67 -6.02
C ALA A 82 -16.54 0.60 -5.42
N GLY A 83 -16.11 1.01 -4.22
CA GLY A 83 -16.57 2.26 -3.59
C GLY A 83 -15.82 3.52 -4.02
N LEU A 84 -14.81 3.40 -4.88
CA LEU A 84 -13.97 4.52 -5.29
C LEU A 84 -14.48 5.09 -6.63
N GLU A 85 -15.28 6.15 -6.57
CA GLU A 85 -15.67 6.88 -7.79
C GLU A 85 -14.55 7.83 -8.22
N LEU A 86 -13.90 7.53 -9.35
CA LEU A 86 -12.98 8.45 -10.02
C LEU A 86 -13.83 9.40 -10.87
N GLY A 87 -14.17 10.56 -10.28
CA GLY A 87 -14.98 11.61 -10.90
C GLY A 87 -14.42 12.20 -12.20
#